data_AF-T4VPR8-F1
#
_entry.id   AF-T4VPR8-F1
#
_cell.length_a   1.000
_cell.length_b   1.000
_cell.length_c   1.000
_cell.angle_alpha   90.00
_cell.angle_beta   90.00
_cell.angle_gamma   90.00
#
_symmetry.space_group_name_H-M   'P 1'
#
loop_
_entity.id
_entity.type
_entity.pdbx_description
1 polymer ?
#
loop_
_entity_poly.entity_id
_entity_poly.type
_entity_poly.pdbx_seq_one_letter_code
_entity_poly.pdbx_strand_id
1 'polypeptide(L)'
;MNGIKIKAGIFPVVMSFAIGEQGKEEVQAIDLPIGANILYLQSIRDLTEVEILKKFVCKEEFYDEDYEKLFKLFLNNTKRLSPNINNAEDILHQFGVYEEKIGDKYHFKLIQEYIPYIKADTWDYITVDLLKDSYTDIINCFDFGDINIYLGAWRSEFDSQKQSLLTAFRSAFIFTLIGFLYGDDRNLYSNFNSFFESEFYKRISLIYGIWKHRKANEGIKYIPIFDSFYNLEGNSPENLIQIIHAILSDDNIVKDERMMIKNRLIEGANSFHSNIDSQSLELEQSIIKPVVNYLIEIQSANENISAAEAMYKETLFEAAINRSYYSMMHALKALLENKKQLSDWEPGKLNVSENHKALERKLINLYSQGIIKNSFVSDFKYVKQKRWIADYNISTFSKEECLECITKAKVFINEVKKISL
;
A
#
# COMPACT_ATOMS: atom_id res chain seq x y z
N MET A 1 19.43 9.68 -28.31
CA MET A 1 18.83 8.33 -28.23
C MET A 1 18.70 7.60 -29.57
N ASN A 2 19.28 8.09 -30.67
CA ASN A 2 19.26 7.33 -31.93
C ASN A 2 20.11 6.05 -31.75
N GLY A 3 19.45 4.89 -31.62
CA GLY A 3 20.11 3.58 -31.60
C GLY A 3 19.64 2.58 -30.53
N ILE A 4 18.94 2.99 -29.47
CA ILE A 4 18.46 2.06 -28.44
C ILE A 4 17.15 1.41 -28.92
N LYS A 5 17.18 0.12 -29.26
CA LYS A 5 15.99 -0.66 -29.64
C LYS A 5 15.36 -1.29 -28.40
N ILE A 6 14.17 -0.84 -28.05
CA ILE A 6 13.42 -1.33 -26.88
C ILE A 6 12.51 -2.47 -27.33
N LYS A 7 12.52 -3.59 -26.61
CA LYS A 7 11.58 -4.68 -26.85
C LYS A 7 10.19 -4.24 -26.37
N ALA A 8 9.33 -3.89 -27.32
CA ALA A 8 7.99 -3.40 -27.03
C ALA A 8 7.13 -4.43 -26.26
N GLY A 9 7.36 -5.74 -26.49
CA GLY A 9 6.59 -6.83 -25.89
C GLY A 9 6.70 -7.01 -24.37
N ILE A 10 7.43 -6.15 -23.67
CA ILE A 10 7.45 -6.10 -22.19
C ILE A 10 6.29 -5.29 -21.61
N PHE A 11 5.61 -4.50 -22.44
CA PHE A 11 4.45 -3.71 -22.04
C PHE A 11 3.15 -4.39 -22.51
N PRO A 12 2.06 -4.34 -21.73
CA PRO A 12 0.79 -4.87 -22.16
C PRO A 12 0.18 -4.02 -23.29
N VAL A 13 -0.64 -4.67 -24.10
CA VAL A 13 -1.50 -4.03 -25.10
C VAL A 13 -2.94 -4.20 -24.66
N VAL A 14 -3.64 -3.09 -24.46
CA VAL A 14 -5.05 -3.04 -24.07
C VAL A 14 -5.91 -2.69 -25.27
N MET A 15 -5.47 -1.76 -26.10
CA MET A 15 -6.20 -1.34 -27.30
C MET A 15 -5.31 -0.65 -28.33
N SER A 16 -5.82 -0.51 -29.55
CA SER A 16 -5.18 0.21 -30.65
C SER A 16 -6.05 1.39 -31.07
N PHE A 17 -5.43 2.55 -31.28
CA PHE A 17 -6.09 3.74 -31.79
C PHE A 17 -5.44 4.15 -33.11
N ALA A 18 -6.24 4.50 -34.11
CA ALA A 18 -5.75 4.90 -35.43
C ALA A 18 -6.40 6.20 -35.90
N ILE A 19 -5.59 7.11 -36.43
CA ILE A 19 -6.01 8.40 -37.00
C ILE A 19 -5.61 8.42 -38.47
N GLY A 20 -6.58 8.74 -39.34
CA GLY A 20 -6.38 8.88 -40.78
C GLY A 20 -7.66 8.60 -41.58
N GLU A 21 -7.73 9.06 -42.82
CA GLU A 21 -8.81 8.68 -43.75
C GLU A 21 -8.57 7.27 -44.30
N GLN A 22 -9.60 6.40 -44.25
CA GLN A 22 -9.54 5.08 -44.87
C GLN A 22 -9.22 5.22 -46.37
N GLY A 23 -8.10 4.62 -46.81
CA GLY A 23 -7.68 4.59 -48.22
C GLY A 23 -6.59 5.58 -48.63
N LYS A 24 -6.03 6.37 -47.70
CA LYS A 24 -4.79 7.15 -47.92
C LYS A 24 -3.61 6.52 -47.15
N GLU A 25 -2.39 6.69 -47.65
CA GLU A 25 -1.17 6.03 -47.13
C GLU A 25 -0.76 6.44 -45.69
N GLU A 26 -1.34 7.49 -45.11
CA GLU A 26 -0.93 8.03 -43.80
C GLU A 26 -1.95 7.74 -42.69
N VAL A 27 -2.18 6.46 -42.38
CA VAL A 27 -2.84 6.07 -41.12
C VAL A 27 -1.77 5.98 -40.03
N GLN A 28 -1.83 6.88 -39.05
CA GLN A 28 -1.01 6.80 -37.84
C GLN A 28 -1.75 5.97 -36.79
N ALA A 29 -1.07 5.01 -36.18
CA ALA A 29 -1.65 4.17 -35.14
C ALA A 29 -0.76 4.13 -33.89
N ILE A 30 -1.41 3.99 -32.74
CA ILE A 30 -0.77 3.78 -31.45
C ILE A 30 -1.48 2.67 -30.69
N ASP A 31 -0.70 1.71 -30.21
CA ASP A 31 -1.16 0.70 -29.26
C ASP A 31 -0.99 1.28 -27.84
N LEU A 32 -1.98 1.12 -26.97
CA LEU A 32 -1.97 1.65 -25.60
C LEU A 32 -2.07 0.52 -24.58
N PRO A 33 -1.36 0.59 -23.43
CA PRO A 33 -0.45 1.68 -23.01
C PRO A 33 0.96 1.63 -23.63
N ILE A 34 1.34 0.56 -24.33
CA ILE A 34 2.70 0.33 -24.89
C ILE A 34 3.29 1.54 -25.63
N GLY A 35 2.50 2.24 -26.43
CA GLY A 35 2.90 3.41 -27.20
C GLY A 35 3.22 4.61 -26.30
N ALA A 36 2.46 4.82 -25.22
CA ALA A 36 2.75 5.85 -24.23
C ALA A 36 4.09 5.58 -23.53
N ASN A 37 4.36 4.32 -23.16
CA ASN A 37 5.64 3.92 -22.55
C ASN A 37 6.82 4.10 -23.53
N ILE A 38 6.64 3.76 -24.81
CA ILE A 38 7.68 3.96 -25.84
C ILE A 38 7.95 5.45 -26.06
N LEU A 39 6.90 6.27 -26.19
CA LEU A 39 7.03 7.72 -26.29
C LEU A 39 7.77 8.30 -25.08
N TYR A 40 7.49 7.77 -23.88
CA TYR A 40 8.18 8.16 -22.64
C TYR A 40 9.67 7.85 -22.74
N LEU A 41 10.03 6.61 -23.05
CA LEU A 41 11.43 6.18 -23.13
C LEU A 41 12.23 6.98 -24.17
N GLN A 42 11.61 7.34 -25.31
CA GLN A 42 12.22 8.20 -26.34
C GLN A 42 12.39 9.66 -25.88
N SER A 43 11.57 10.10 -24.93
CA SER A 43 11.58 11.45 -24.39
C SER A 43 12.54 11.66 -23.21
N ILE A 44 13.03 10.58 -22.56
CA ILE A 44 13.89 10.70 -21.37
C ILE A 44 15.08 11.63 -21.65
N ARG A 45 15.34 12.53 -20.69
CA ARG A 45 16.51 13.43 -20.68
C ARG A 45 17.34 13.27 -19.41
N ASP A 46 16.78 12.67 -18.37
CA ASP A 46 17.49 12.37 -17.13
C ASP A 46 18.64 11.38 -17.39
N LEU A 47 19.84 11.72 -16.92
CA LEU A 47 21.04 10.94 -17.22
C LEU A 47 21.04 9.59 -16.51
N THR A 48 20.51 9.53 -15.28
CA THR A 48 20.42 8.29 -14.50
C THR A 48 19.46 7.31 -15.17
N GLU A 49 18.29 7.79 -15.61
CA GLU A 49 17.34 6.99 -16.37
C GLU A 49 17.91 6.49 -17.70
N VAL A 50 18.65 7.33 -18.43
CA VAL A 50 19.31 6.93 -19.68
C VAL A 50 20.37 5.85 -19.43
N GLU A 51 21.13 5.96 -18.35
CA GLU A 51 22.15 4.97 -17.97
C GLU A 51 21.51 3.61 -17.65
N ILE A 52 20.47 3.59 -16.81
CA ILE A 52 19.75 2.37 -16.44
C ILE A 52 19.09 1.73 -17.68
N LEU A 53 18.46 2.54 -18.55
CA LEU A 53 17.84 2.03 -19.77
C LEU A 53 18.87 1.38 -20.71
N LYS A 54 20.06 1.98 -20.84
CA LYS A 54 21.14 1.41 -21.63
C LYS A 54 21.58 0.07 -21.06
N LYS A 55 21.84 -0.01 -19.76
CA LYS A 55 22.21 -1.27 -19.10
C LYS A 55 21.17 -2.36 -19.37
N PHE A 56 19.89 -2.03 -19.17
CA PHE A 56 18.78 -2.96 -19.44
C PHE A 56 18.75 -3.44 -20.89
N VAL A 57 18.79 -2.53 -21.87
CA VAL A 57 18.70 -2.88 -23.30
C VAL A 57 19.93 -3.64 -23.80
N CYS A 58 21.12 -3.27 -23.32
CA CYS A 58 22.37 -3.94 -23.64
C CYS A 58 22.57 -5.26 -22.88
N LYS A 59 21.69 -5.60 -21.93
CA LYS A 59 21.81 -6.75 -21.02
C LYS A 59 23.13 -6.73 -20.23
N GLU A 60 23.53 -5.54 -19.80
CA GLU A 60 24.66 -5.39 -18.88
C GLU A 60 24.26 -5.87 -17.48
N GLU A 61 25.25 -6.26 -16.69
CA GLU A 61 25.04 -6.67 -15.30
C GLU A 61 24.58 -5.47 -14.45
N PHE A 62 23.59 -5.70 -13.59
CA PHE A 62 23.12 -4.73 -12.61
C PHE A 62 23.76 -5.00 -11.26
N TYR A 63 24.27 -3.95 -10.63
CA TYR A 63 24.75 -3.98 -9.25
C TYR A 63 23.73 -3.33 -8.31
N ASP A 64 23.92 -3.50 -7.01
CA ASP A 64 23.06 -2.97 -5.95
C ASP A 64 22.66 -1.50 -6.15
N GLU A 65 23.60 -0.63 -6.50
CA GLU A 65 23.31 0.79 -6.75
C GLU A 65 22.41 1.00 -7.97
N ASP A 66 22.53 0.15 -9.00
CA ASP A 66 21.67 0.21 -10.18
C ASP A 66 20.23 -0.20 -9.82
N TYR A 67 20.08 -1.27 -9.03
CA TYR A 67 18.79 -1.70 -8.51
C TYR A 67 18.15 -0.64 -7.61
N GLU A 68 18.92 -0.01 -6.72
CA GLU A 68 18.41 1.08 -5.89
C GLU A 68 17.89 2.25 -6.73
N LYS A 69 18.67 2.68 -7.73
CA LYS A 69 18.27 3.77 -8.62
C LYS A 69 17.03 3.37 -9.42
N LEU A 70 17.02 2.16 -9.99
CA LEU A 70 15.89 1.61 -10.77
C LEU A 70 14.60 1.58 -9.94
N PHE A 71 14.66 1.02 -8.73
CA PHE A 71 13.47 0.87 -7.88
C PHE A 71 12.88 2.21 -7.47
N LYS A 72 13.72 3.21 -7.17
CA LYS A 72 13.27 4.58 -6.83
C LYS A 72 12.52 5.26 -8.00
N LEU A 73 12.69 4.81 -9.25
CA LEU A 73 11.97 5.37 -10.40
C LEU A 73 10.47 5.04 -10.37
N PHE A 74 10.06 3.95 -9.71
CA PHE A 74 8.67 3.49 -9.71
C PHE A 74 8.09 3.21 -8.32
N LEU A 75 8.91 2.87 -7.32
CA LEU A 75 8.52 2.77 -5.91
C LEU A 75 8.57 4.16 -5.27
N ASN A 76 7.64 5.02 -5.68
CA ASN A 76 7.48 6.38 -5.18
C ASN A 76 6.00 6.78 -5.16
N ASN A 77 5.69 7.99 -4.67
CA ASN A 77 4.33 8.49 -4.47
C ASN A 77 3.49 8.74 -5.73
N THR A 78 4.03 8.42 -6.89
CA THR A 78 3.34 8.63 -8.15
C THR A 78 2.32 7.52 -8.36
N LYS A 79 1.04 7.90 -8.46
CA LYS A 79 -0.07 6.98 -8.73
C LYS A 79 0.17 6.21 -10.05
N ARG A 80 -0.44 5.04 -10.22
CA ARG A 80 -0.44 4.36 -11.53
C ARG A 80 -1.63 4.76 -12.35
N LEU A 81 -1.47 4.78 -13.67
CA LEU A 81 -2.61 5.06 -14.54
C LEU A 81 -3.62 3.92 -14.43
N SER A 82 -4.87 4.28 -14.20
CA SER A 82 -6.01 3.35 -14.15
C SER A 82 -7.08 3.85 -15.11
N PRO A 83 -6.85 3.72 -16.44
CA PRO A 83 -7.77 4.21 -17.45
C PRO A 83 -9.13 3.51 -17.33
N ASN A 84 -10.22 4.29 -17.42
CA ASN A 84 -11.58 3.77 -17.42
C ASN A 84 -12.06 3.60 -18.85
N ILE A 85 -11.81 2.42 -19.40
CA ILE A 85 -12.08 2.05 -20.80
C ILE A 85 -13.57 2.20 -21.17
N ASN A 86 -14.48 2.27 -20.18
CA ASN A 86 -15.91 2.46 -20.41
C ASN A 86 -16.30 3.90 -20.79
N ASN A 87 -15.41 4.88 -20.64
CA ASN A 87 -15.66 6.25 -21.07
C ASN A 87 -14.94 6.55 -22.39
N ALA A 88 -15.70 6.59 -23.49
CA ALA A 88 -15.17 6.68 -24.85
C ALA A 88 -14.77 8.10 -25.28
N GLU A 89 -15.21 9.15 -24.59
CA GLU A 89 -15.07 10.53 -25.08
C GLU A 89 -13.64 11.09 -25.00
N ASP A 90 -12.70 10.42 -24.33
CA ASP A 90 -11.29 10.86 -24.32
C ASP A 90 -10.32 9.72 -23.95
N ILE A 91 -10.30 8.67 -24.77
CA ILE A 91 -9.52 7.46 -24.49
C ILE A 91 -8.02 7.74 -24.48
N LEU A 92 -7.49 8.53 -25.44
CA LEU A 92 -6.05 8.84 -25.51
C LEU A 92 -5.57 9.55 -24.24
N HIS A 93 -6.33 10.54 -23.77
CA HIS A 93 -5.97 11.32 -22.58
C HIS A 93 -5.92 10.47 -21.31
N GLN A 94 -6.75 9.43 -21.21
CA GLN A 94 -6.71 8.51 -20.06
C GLN A 94 -5.40 7.71 -19.98
N PHE A 95 -4.71 7.54 -21.10
CA PHE A 95 -3.36 6.96 -21.17
C PHE A 95 -2.26 8.03 -21.17
N GLY A 96 -2.60 9.31 -20.96
CA GLY A 96 -1.66 10.42 -20.96
C GLY A 96 -1.09 10.75 -22.34
N VAL A 97 -1.82 10.42 -23.40
CA VAL A 97 -1.45 10.70 -24.79
C VAL A 97 -2.43 11.70 -25.38
N TYR A 98 -1.94 12.58 -26.24
CA TYR A 98 -2.79 13.42 -27.08
C TYR A 98 -2.29 13.38 -28.53
N GLU A 99 -3.20 13.68 -29.46
CA GLU A 99 -2.87 13.86 -30.87
C GLU A 99 -2.44 15.31 -31.13
N GLU A 100 -1.39 15.49 -31.91
CA GLU A 100 -0.94 16.79 -32.39
C GLU A 100 -0.79 16.73 -33.92
N LYS A 101 -1.40 17.69 -34.61
CA LYS A 101 -1.24 17.85 -36.05
C LYS A 101 -0.08 18.79 -36.34
N ILE A 102 0.97 18.27 -36.97
CA ILE A 102 2.12 19.05 -37.43
C ILE A 102 2.12 19.03 -38.96
N GLY A 103 1.72 20.15 -39.58
CA GLY A 103 1.49 20.19 -41.03
C GLY A 103 0.32 19.27 -41.42
N ASP A 104 0.56 18.37 -42.38
CA ASP A 104 -0.44 17.39 -42.82
C ASP A 104 -0.39 16.06 -42.05
N LYS A 105 0.53 15.92 -41.10
CA LYS A 105 0.77 14.66 -40.37
C LYS A 105 0.30 14.72 -38.93
N TYR A 106 -0.41 13.69 -38.51
CA TYR A 106 -0.73 13.45 -37.10
C TYR A 106 0.46 12.80 -36.40
N HIS A 107 0.70 13.22 -35.17
CA HIS A 107 1.69 12.63 -34.27
C HIS A 107 1.08 12.43 -32.89
N PHE A 108 1.46 11.36 -32.21
CA PHE A 108 1.11 11.15 -30.81
C PHE A 108 2.18 11.74 -29.90
N LYS A 109 1.74 12.45 -28.86
CA LYS A 109 2.62 13.05 -27.84
C LYS A 109 2.11 12.77 -26.43
N LEU A 110 3.02 12.85 -25.47
CA LEU A 110 2.71 12.70 -24.06
C LEU A 110 2.16 14.01 -23.48
N ILE A 111 1.09 13.90 -22.71
CA ILE A 111 0.58 14.98 -21.85
C ILE A 111 1.57 15.16 -20.70
N GLN A 112 2.11 16.38 -20.54
CA GLN A 112 3.18 16.67 -19.56
C GLN A 112 2.82 16.26 -18.13
N GLU A 113 1.57 16.54 -17.71
CA GLU A 113 1.07 16.19 -16.37
C GLU A 113 1.03 14.68 -16.11
N TYR A 114 0.98 13.87 -17.18
CA TYR A 114 0.88 12.42 -17.09
C TYR A 114 2.24 11.71 -17.11
N ILE A 115 3.32 12.42 -17.48
CA ILE A 115 4.67 11.86 -17.59
C ILE A 115 5.11 11.15 -16.30
N PRO A 116 4.91 11.69 -15.08
CA PRO A 116 5.30 10.99 -13.86
C PRO A 116 4.62 9.62 -13.71
N TYR A 117 3.33 9.52 -14.05
CA TYR A 117 2.58 8.26 -13.93
C TYR A 117 3.05 7.23 -14.97
N ILE A 118 3.24 7.68 -16.22
CA ILE A 118 3.76 6.83 -17.32
C ILE A 118 5.18 6.35 -17.00
N LYS A 119 6.02 7.24 -16.44
CA LYS A 119 7.38 6.91 -15.96
C LYS A 119 7.31 5.74 -14.99
N ALA A 120 6.48 5.87 -13.97
CA ALA A 120 6.43 4.90 -12.90
C ALA A 120 5.87 3.55 -13.39
N ASP A 121 4.85 3.55 -14.26
CA ASP A 121 4.38 2.33 -14.94
C ASP A 121 5.49 1.71 -15.83
N THR A 122 6.19 2.53 -16.62
CA THR A 122 7.23 2.05 -17.55
C THR A 122 8.36 1.33 -16.82
N TRP A 123 8.88 1.94 -15.74
CA TRP A 123 10.01 1.38 -14.99
C TRP A 123 9.63 0.16 -14.15
N ASP A 124 8.35 0.07 -13.76
CA ASP A 124 7.81 -1.15 -13.15
C ASP A 124 7.84 -2.32 -14.14
N TYR A 125 7.32 -2.14 -15.37
CA TYR A 125 7.39 -3.18 -16.41
C TYR A 125 8.81 -3.59 -16.76
N ILE A 126 9.74 -2.64 -16.85
CA ILE A 126 11.17 -2.92 -17.08
C ILE A 126 11.74 -3.76 -15.94
N THR A 127 11.42 -3.42 -14.68
CA THR A 127 11.91 -4.17 -13.51
C THR A 127 11.36 -5.59 -13.47
N VAL A 128 10.08 -5.77 -13.80
CA VAL A 128 9.46 -7.08 -13.93
C VAL A 128 10.11 -7.91 -15.03
N ASP A 129 10.38 -7.32 -16.20
CA ASP A 129 11.06 -8.05 -17.28
C ASP A 129 12.50 -8.41 -16.90
N LEU A 130 13.23 -7.48 -16.25
CA LEU A 130 14.60 -7.68 -15.79
C LEU A 130 14.72 -8.86 -14.81
N LEU A 131 13.75 -9.01 -13.89
CA LEU A 131 13.76 -10.06 -12.87
C LEU A 131 12.98 -11.32 -13.27
N LYS A 132 12.56 -11.41 -14.53
CA LYS A 132 11.65 -12.44 -15.02
C LYS A 132 12.17 -13.85 -14.79
N ASP A 133 13.40 -14.11 -15.19
CA ASP A 133 13.99 -15.44 -15.07
C ASP A 133 14.07 -15.83 -13.59
N SER A 134 14.59 -14.95 -12.72
CA SER A 134 14.70 -15.19 -11.28
C SER A 134 13.36 -15.49 -10.60
N TYR A 135 12.33 -14.65 -10.80
CA TYR A 135 11.04 -14.92 -10.14
C TYR A 135 10.34 -16.15 -10.73
N THR A 136 10.51 -16.41 -12.03
CA THR A 136 9.83 -17.53 -12.69
C THR A 136 10.45 -18.84 -12.23
N ASP A 137 11.78 -18.92 -12.15
CA ASP A 137 12.49 -20.09 -11.65
C ASP A 137 12.09 -20.40 -10.20
N ILE A 138 12.03 -19.39 -9.33
CA ILE A 138 11.61 -19.55 -7.94
C ILE A 138 10.17 -20.03 -7.82
N ILE A 139 9.23 -19.44 -8.58
CA ILE A 139 7.82 -19.87 -8.55
C ILE A 139 7.70 -21.31 -9.08
N ASN A 140 8.44 -21.66 -10.13
CA ASN A 140 8.44 -22.99 -10.73
C ASN A 140 9.08 -24.08 -9.85
N CYS A 141 9.77 -23.72 -8.76
CA CYS A 141 10.17 -24.69 -7.73
C CYS A 141 8.95 -25.34 -7.04
N PHE A 142 7.76 -24.75 -7.18
CA PHE A 142 6.55 -25.16 -6.49
C PHE A 142 5.43 -25.50 -7.48
N ASP A 143 4.66 -26.55 -7.16
CA ASP A 143 3.56 -27.01 -8.01
C ASP A 143 2.25 -26.25 -7.75
N PHE A 144 2.12 -25.09 -8.40
CA PHE A 144 0.89 -24.31 -8.39
C PHE A 144 -0.14 -24.76 -9.43
N GLY A 145 0.17 -25.77 -10.26
CA GLY A 145 -0.62 -26.18 -11.42
C GLY A 145 -0.41 -25.29 -12.66
N ASP A 146 -1.26 -25.44 -13.67
CA ASP A 146 -1.15 -24.70 -14.94
C ASP A 146 -1.53 -23.22 -14.77
N ILE A 147 -0.52 -22.39 -14.54
CA ILE A 147 -0.65 -20.93 -14.37
C ILE A 147 0.37 -20.23 -15.26
N ASN A 148 -0.09 -19.24 -16.01
CA ASN A 148 0.79 -18.39 -16.79
C ASN A 148 1.42 -17.33 -15.87
N ILE A 149 2.69 -17.54 -15.50
CA ILE A 149 3.40 -16.67 -14.57
C ILE A 149 3.97 -15.49 -15.35
N TYR A 150 3.24 -14.38 -15.35
CA TYR A 150 3.76 -13.10 -15.80
C TYR A 150 3.31 -12.00 -14.84
N LEU A 151 4.22 -11.57 -13.96
CA LEU A 151 3.92 -10.58 -12.92
C LEU A 151 3.65 -9.17 -13.47
N GLY A 152 3.89 -8.94 -14.77
CA GLY A 152 3.61 -7.67 -15.44
C GLY A 152 2.14 -7.54 -15.85
N ALA A 153 1.48 -8.64 -16.21
CA ALA A 153 0.06 -8.66 -16.57
C ALA A 153 -0.82 -9.28 -15.47
N TRP A 154 -0.39 -9.15 -14.21
CA TRP A 154 -1.02 -9.80 -13.08
C TRP A 154 -2.50 -9.44 -12.85
N ARG A 155 -3.06 -8.44 -13.54
CA ARG A 155 -4.48 -8.00 -13.44
C ARG A 155 -5.39 -8.54 -14.55
N SER A 156 -4.89 -9.42 -15.41
CA SER A 156 -5.57 -9.84 -16.65
C SER A 156 -6.08 -11.28 -16.64
N GLU A 157 -6.05 -11.96 -15.50
CA GLU A 157 -6.49 -13.35 -15.40
C GLU A 157 -8.00 -13.42 -15.11
N PHE A 158 -8.71 -14.19 -15.93
CA PHE A 158 -10.16 -14.34 -15.86
C PHE A 158 -10.59 -15.32 -14.76
N ASP A 159 -9.75 -16.32 -14.48
CA ASP A 159 -9.98 -17.23 -13.37
C ASP A 159 -9.71 -16.52 -12.04
N SER A 160 -10.72 -16.39 -11.18
CA SER A 160 -10.61 -15.65 -9.93
C SER A 160 -9.59 -16.23 -8.95
N GLN A 161 -9.35 -17.55 -8.97
CA GLN A 161 -8.36 -18.19 -8.12
C GLN A 161 -6.94 -17.95 -8.65
N LYS A 162 -6.73 -18.10 -9.95
CA LYS A 162 -5.44 -17.81 -10.59
C LYS A 162 -5.10 -16.33 -10.47
N GLN A 163 -6.08 -15.45 -10.66
CA GLN A 163 -5.96 -14.01 -10.43
C GLN A 163 -5.55 -13.71 -8.98
N SER A 164 -6.19 -14.36 -8.00
CA SER A 164 -5.82 -14.22 -6.59
C SER A 164 -4.39 -14.67 -6.29
N LEU A 165 -3.94 -15.75 -6.92
CA LEU A 165 -2.58 -16.27 -6.78
C LEU A 165 -1.53 -15.37 -7.47
N LEU A 166 -1.81 -14.88 -8.68
CA LEU A 166 -0.96 -13.91 -9.37
C LEU A 166 -0.82 -12.61 -8.58
N THR A 167 -1.89 -12.14 -7.95
CA THR A 167 -1.84 -10.99 -7.03
C THR A 167 -0.97 -11.27 -5.81
N ALA A 168 -0.99 -12.50 -5.27
CA ALA A 168 -0.12 -12.88 -4.15
C ALA A 168 1.36 -12.89 -4.56
N PHE A 169 1.70 -13.48 -5.71
CA PHE A 169 3.06 -13.44 -6.25
C PHE A 169 3.54 -12.02 -6.50
N ARG A 170 2.67 -11.18 -7.08
CA ARG A 170 2.97 -9.78 -7.31
C ARG A 170 3.24 -9.03 -6.01
N SER A 171 2.45 -9.31 -4.97
CA SER A 171 2.63 -8.71 -3.65
C SER A 171 3.98 -9.12 -3.05
N ALA A 172 4.30 -10.43 -3.07
CA ALA A 172 5.59 -10.93 -2.61
C ALA A 172 6.76 -10.28 -3.35
N PHE A 173 6.61 -10.08 -4.66
CA PHE A 173 7.63 -9.45 -5.51
C PHE A 173 7.90 -8.01 -5.05
N ILE A 174 6.86 -7.17 -4.96
CA ILE A 174 6.99 -5.78 -4.52
C ILE A 174 7.54 -5.67 -3.11
N PHE A 175 7.08 -6.52 -2.18
CA PHE A 175 7.60 -6.55 -0.82
C PHE A 175 9.07 -6.92 -0.73
N THR A 176 9.53 -7.81 -1.62
CA THR A 176 10.96 -8.12 -1.72
C THR A 176 11.73 -6.87 -2.15
N LEU A 177 11.28 -6.15 -3.17
CA LEU A 177 11.97 -4.94 -3.63
C LEU A 177 12.00 -3.83 -2.57
N ILE A 178 10.90 -3.63 -1.85
CA ILE A 178 10.82 -2.68 -0.73
C ILE A 178 11.75 -3.10 0.42
N GLY A 179 11.78 -4.40 0.73
CA GLY A 179 12.67 -4.95 1.76
C GLY A 179 14.14 -4.72 1.42
N PHE A 180 14.52 -4.73 0.15
CA PHE A 180 15.87 -4.38 -0.25
C PHE A 180 16.19 -2.89 -0.05
N LEU A 181 15.25 -1.99 -0.38
CA LEU A 181 15.49 -0.55 -0.26
C LEU A 181 15.50 -0.06 1.20
N TYR A 182 14.64 -0.63 2.04
CA TYR A 182 14.29 -0.06 3.35
C TYR A 182 14.32 -1.07 4.50
N GLY A 183 14.57 -2.35 4.24
CA GLY A 183 14.60 -3.39 5.26
C GLY A 183 15.95 -3.49 5.97
N ASP A 184 15.91 -3.93 7.22
CA ASP A 184 17.09 -4.05 8.09
C ASP A 184 18.01 -5.22 7.69
N ASP A 185 17.47 -6.21 6.97
CA ASP A 185 18.15 -7.47 6.64
C ASP A 185 18.99 -7.41 5.35
N ARG A 186 19.00 -6.31 4.61
CA ARG A 186 19.76 -6.20 3.34
C ARG A 186 21.23 -6.59 3.51
N ASN A 187 21.85 -6.16 4.62
CA ASN A 187 23.26 -6.38 4.88
C ASN A 187 23.62 -7.85 5.23
N LEU A 188 22.62 -8.72 5.36
CA LEU A 188 22.81 -10.17 5.54
C LEU A 188 23.15 -10.89 4.23
N TYR A 189 22.99 -10.21 3.09
CA TYR A 189 23.19 -10.77 1.75
C TYR A 189 24.34 -10.07 1.04
N SER A 190 25.00 -10.79 0.12
CA SER A 190 26.16 -10.28 -0.62
C SER A 190 25.81 -9.21 -1.66
N ASN A 191 24.61 -9.25 -2.21
CA ASN A 191 24.09 -8.34 -3.22
C ASN A 191 22.57 -8.49 -3.36
N PHE A 192 21.95 -7.63 -4.17
CA PHE A 192 20.52 -7.65 -4.47
C PHE A 192 20.05 -9.01 -4.99
N ASN A 193 20.76 -9.64 -5.92
CA ASN A 193 20.29 -10.90 -6.51
C ASN A 193 20.21 -12.00 -5.44
N SER A 194 21.23 -12.13 -4.58
CA SER A 194 21.20 -13.08 -3.46
C SER A 194 20.11 -12.76 -2.44
N PHE A 195 19.89 -11.47 -2.16
CA PHE A 195 18.76 -11.02 -1.34
C PHE A 195 17.44 -11.45 -1.98
N PHE A 196 17.19 -11.05 -3.23
CA PHE A 196 15.95 -11.28 -3.95
C PHE A 196 15.63 -12.77 -4.05
N GLU A 197 16.60 -13.59 -4.45
CA GLU A 197 16.40 -15.04 -4.57
C GLU A 197 15.99 -15.65 -3.23
N SER A 198 16.70 -15.32 -2.15
CA SER A 198 16.43 -15.88 -0.83
C SER A 198 15.10 -15.40 -0.26
N GLU A 199 14.89 -14.09 -0.31
CA GLU A 199 13.74 -13.41 0.29
C GLU A 199 12.47 -13.69 -0.52
N PHE A 200 12.51 -13.63 -1.84
CA PHE A 200 11.37 -13.97 -2.67
C PHE A 200 11.03 -15.46 -2.57
N TYR A 201 12.03 -16.36 -2.53
CA TYR A 201 11.79 -17.80 -2.34
C TYR A 201 11.04 -18.11 -1.04
N LYS A 202 11.43 -17.50 0.09
CA LYS A 202 10.72 -17.66 1.37
C LYS A 202 9.24 -17.26 1.23
N ARG A 203 8.97 -16.14 0.58
CA ARG A 203 7.61 -15.63 0.33
C ARG A 203 6.79 -16.56 -0.54
N ILE A 204 7.37 -17.04 -1.64
CA ILE A 204 6.73 -17.98 -2.55
C ILE A 204 6.46 -19.32 -1.87
N SER A 205 7.39 -19.82 -1.05
CA SER A 205 7.21 -21.04 -0.25
C SER A 205 6.01 -20.93 0.69
N LEU A 206 5.84 -19.79 1.35
CA LEU A 206 4.68 -19.53 2.18
C LEU A 206 3.39 -19.48 1.35
N ILE A 207 3.40 -18.74 0.22
CA ILE A 207 2.25 -18.68 -0.69
C ILE A 207 1.87 -20.09 -1.17
N TYR A 208 2.85 -20.95 -1.42
CA TYR A 208 2.64 -22.35 -1.79
C TYR A 208 1.97 -23.15 -0.68
N GLY A 209 2.43 -23.01 0.56
CA GLY A 209 1.77 -23.62 1.72
C GLY A 209 0.29 -23.20 1.80
N ILE A 210 0.01 -21.90 1.68
CA ILE A 210 -1.36 -21.36 1.67
C ILE A 210 -2.16 -21.94 0.48
N TRP A 211 -1.54 -22.02 -0.70
CA TRP A 211 -2.16 -22.56 -1.91
C TRP A 211 -2.58 -24.02 -1.72
N LYS A 212 -1.72 -24.90 -1.22
CA LYS A 212 -2.05 -26.32 -1.05
C LYS A 212 -3.08 -26.59 0.06
N HIS A 213 -3.17 -25.73 1.07
CA HIS A 213 -4.06 -25.91 2.22
C HIS A 213 -5.38 -25.12 2.15
N ARG A 214 -5.60 -24.32 1.09
CA ARG A 214 -6.86 -23.60 0.92
C ARG A 214 -8.02 -24.54 0.59
N LYS A 215 -9.24 -24.14 0.95
CA LYS A 215 -10.45 -24.81 0.47
C LYS A 215 -10.67 -24.49 -1.01
N ALA A 216 -11.25 -25.45 -1.75
CA ALA A 216 -11.68 -25.19 -3.12
C ALA A 216 -12.65 -23.99 -3.15
N ASN A 217 -12.39 -23.01 -4.03
CA ASN A 217 -13.10 -21.73 -4.17
C ASN A 217 -12.69 -20.59 -3.22
N GLU A 218 -11.72 -20.79 -2.32
CA GLU A 218 -11.12 -19.68 -1.57
C GLU A 218 -9.91 -19.11 -2.32
N GLY A 219 -9.79 -17.77 -2.33
CA GLY A 219 -8.59 -17.08 -2.81
C GLY A 219 -7.39 -17.31 -1.88
N ILE A 220 -6.20 -16.88 -2.32
CA ILE A 220 -5.00 -16.92 -1.49
C ILE A 220 -5.15 -15.90 -0.35
N LYS A 221 -4.79 -16.30 0.88
CA LYS A 221 -4.76 -15.48 2.12
C LYS A 221 -3.34 -15.12 2.57
N TYR A 222 -2.48 -14.77 1.62
CA TYR A 222 -1.10 -14.32 1.84
C TYR A 222 -1.01 -12.85 2.28
N ILE A 223 -0.69 -12.59 3.54
CA ILE A 223 -0.30 -11.25 4.02
C ILE A 223 1.24 -11.17 3.99
N PRO A 224 1.86 -10.21 3.30
CA PRO A 224 3.33 -10.08 3.24
C PRO A 224 4.01 -9.81 4.60
N ILE A 225 3.21 -9.52 5.61
CA ILE A 225 3.67 -9.44 7.00
C ILE A 225 4.13 -10.81 7.49
N PHE A 226 3.70 -11.89 6.83
CA PHE A 226 4.11 -13.26 7.09
C PHE A 226 5.55 -13.58 6.64
N ASP A 227 6.29 -12.64 6.06
CA ASP A 227 7.59 -12.92 5.43
C ASP A 227 8.76 -13.06 6.43
N SER A 228 8.55 -12.71 7.72
CA SER A 228 9.51 -12.99 8.81
C SER A 228 9.24 -14.29 9.57
N PHE A 229 8.32 -15.14 9.09
CA PHE A 229 7.72 -16.23 9.88
C PHE A 229 8.55 -17.51 9.96
N TYR A 230 9.83 -17.47 9.59
CA TYR A 230 10.77 -18.49 10.07
C TYR A 230 11.15 -18.29 11.55
N ASN A 231 10.83 -17.15 12.18
CA ASN A 231 11.13 -16.87 13.59
C ASN A 231 9.89 -16.41 14.40
N LEU A 232 8.79 -17.19 14.37
CA LEU A 232 7.77 -17.08 15.43
C LEU A 232 8.29 -17.55 16.81
N GLU A 233 9.46 -18.18 16.84
CA GLU A 233 10.35 -18.10 17.99
C GLU A 233 11.32 -16.93 17.78
N GLY A 234 10.96 -15.71 18.18
CA GLY A 234 11.97 -14.64 18.28
C GLY A 234 11.50 -13.19 18.14
N ASN A 235 10.41 -12.90 17.42
CA ASN A 235 9.93 -11.51 17.27
C ASN A 235 8.70 -11.23 18.14
N SER A 236 8.75 -10.13 18.89
CA SER A 236 7.63 -9.71 19.73
C SER A 236 6.59 -8.90 18.93
N PRO A 237 5.31 -8.86 19.34
CA PRO A 237 4.28 -8.02 18.70
C PRO A 237 4.70 -6.56 18.52
N GLU A 238 5.52 -6.02 19.42
CA GLU A 238 6.05 -4.67 19.36
C GLU A 238 6.94 -4.43 18.12
N ASN A 239 7.83 -5.38 17.79
CA ASN A 239 8.68 -5.28 16.59
C ASN A 239 7.83 -5.26 15.31
N LEU A 240 6.79 -6.10 15.26
CA LEU A 240 5.88 -6.18 14.12
C LEU A 240 5.07 -4.89 13.95
N ILE A 241 4.57 -4.34 15.06
CA ILE A 241 3.89 -3.05 15.07
C ILE A 241 4.80 -1.96 14.49
N GLN A 242 6.07 -1.89 14.91
CA GLN A 242 7.02 -0.89 14.41
C GLN A 242 7.24 -1.00 12.89
N ILE A 243 7.51 -2.20 12.38
CA ILE A 243 7.77 -2.43 10.95
C ILE A 243 6.56 -2.06 10.10
N ILE A 244 5.37 -2.55 10.47
CA ILE A 244 4.17 -2.32 9.67
C ILE A 244 3.70 -0.87 9.82
N HIS A 245 3.85 -0.28 11.00
CA HIS A 245 3.57 1.14 11.19
C HIS A 245 4.49 2.00 10.32
N ALA A 246 5.78 1.66 10.22
CA ALA A 246 6.70 2.35 9.32
C ALA A 246 6.19 2.30 7.87
N ILE A 247 5.75 1.13 7.39
CA ILE A 247 5.19 0.97 6.04
C ILE A 247 3.88 1.77 5.85
N LEU A 248 2.94 1.67 6.80
CA LEU A 248 1.63 2.33 6.69
C LEU A 248 1.69 3.84 6.90
N SER A 249 2.70 4.32 7.63
CA SER A 249 2.89 5.74 7.96
C SER A 249 3.93 6.43 7.08
N ASP A 250 4.67 5.67 6.26
CA ASP A 250 5.57 6.25 5.29
C ASP A 250 4.76 6.83 4.13
N ASP A 251 4.70 8.15 4.12
CA ASP A 251 4.05 8.91 3.06
C ASP A 251 4.70 8.66 1.69
N ASN A 252 5.88 8.04 1.59
CA ASN A 252 6.60 7.66 0.36
C ASN A 252 6.12 6.36 -0.33
N ILE A 253 5.32 5.53 0.36
CA ILE A 253 4.75 4.29 -0.22
C ILE A 253 3.42 4.61 -0.92
N VAL A 254 3.09 3.97 -2.05
CA VAL A 254 1.86 4.29 -2.81
C VAL A 254 0.63 4.06 -1.93
N LYS A 255 -0.32 5.01 -1.92
CA LYS A 255 -1.56 4.90 -1.12
C LYS A 255 -2.30 3.58 -1.39
N ASP A 256 -2.39 3.16 -2.65
CA ASP A 256 -3.05 1.91 -3.03
C ASP A 256 -2.32 0.67 -2.51
N GLU A 257 -0.99 0.71 -2.43
CA GLU A 257 -0.19 -0.35 -1.81
C GLU A 257 -0.37 -0.35 -0.29
N ARG A 258 -0.32 0.81 0.37
CA ARG A 258 -0.66 0.93 1.80
C ARG A 258 -2.07 0.41 2.09
N MET A 259 -3.03 0.70 1.21
CA MET A 259 -4.40 0.21 1.33
C MET A 259 -4.54 -1.26 1.01
N MET A 260 -3.79 -1.79 0.04
CA MET A 260 -3.73 -3.23 -0.24
C MET A 260 -3.19 -3.97 0.99
N ILE A 261 -2.11 -3.49 1.60
CA ILE A 261 -1.49 -4.06 2.81
C ILE A 261 -2.48 -4.01 3.98
N LYS A 262 -3.14 -2.87 4.19
CA LYS A 262 -4.19 -2.70 5.20
C LYS A 262 -5.36 -3.66 4.97
N ASN A 263 -5.91 -3.71 3.76
CA ASN A 263 -7.03 -4.59 3.42
C ASN A 263 -6.64 -6.04 3.62
N ARG A 264 -5.40 -6.37 3.29
CA ARG A 264 -4.87 -7.72 3.45
C ARG A 264 -4.71 -8.12 4.91
N LEU A 265 -4.26 -7.20 5.76
CA LEU A 265 -4.26 -7.37 7.22
C LEU A 265 -5.66 -7.66 7.77
N ILE A 266 -6.65 -6.86 7.34
CA ILE A 266 -8.05 -6.98 7.76
C ILE A 266 -8.65 -8.30 7.28
N GLU A 267 -8.48 -8.67 6.02
CA GLU A 267 -8.99 -9.92 5.44
C GLU A 267 -8.36 -11.15 6.10
N GLY A 268 -7.05 -11.09 6.33
CA GLY A 268 -6.32 -12.15 7.03
C GLY A 268 -6.79 -12.31 8.47
N ALA A 269 -6.86 -11.22 9.23
CA ALA A 269 -7.38 -11.25 10.60
C ALA A 269 -8.81 -11.77 10.69
N ASN A 270 -9.70 -11.35 9.79
CA ASN A 270 -11.08 -11.86 9.71
C ASN A 270 -11.11 -13.37 9.48
N SER A 271 -10.18 -13.90 8.68
CA SER A 271 -10.10 -15.33 8.38
C SER A 271 -9.72 -16.15 9.61
N PHE A 272 -8.81 -15.64 10.46
CA PHE A 272 -8.47 -16.27 11.74
C PHE A 272 -9.63 -16.15 12.73
N HIS A 273 -10.21 -14.96 12.86
CA HIS A 273 -11.29 -14.69 13.80
C HIS A 273 -12.59 -15.45 13.50
N SER A 274 -12.81 -15.82 12.24
CA SER A 274 -13.94 -16.66 11.83
C SER A 274 -13.69 -18.16 12.02
N ASN A 275 -12.46 -18.55 12.39
CA ASN A 275 -12.06 -19.95 12.56
C ASN A 275 -11.86 -20.28 14.04
N ILE A 276 -12.48 -21.37 14.51
CA ILE A 276 -12.64 -21.67 15.95
C ILE A 276 -11.66 -22.77 16.42
N ASP A 277 -10.64 -23.11 15.63
CA ASP A 277 -9.63 -24.06 16.11
C ASP A 277 -8.68 -23.40 17.14
N SER A 278 -8.15 -24.22 18.04
CA SER A 278 -7.37 -23.74 19.19
C SER A 278 -6.05 -23.07 18.79
N GLN A 279 -5.43 -23.46 17.68
CA GLN A 279 -4.19 -22.85 17.20
C GLN A 279 -4.47 -21.47 16.59
N SER A 280 -5.55 -21.33 15.82
CA SER A 280 -6.00 -20.05 15.28
C SER A 280 -6.32 -19.05 16.40
N LEU A 281 -6.96 -19.50 17.48
CA LEU A 281 -7.27 -18.66 18.64
C LEU A 281 -6.00 -18.19 19.38
N GLU A 282 -5.03 -19.09 19.57
CA GLU A 282 -3.76 -18.76 20.22
C GLU A 282 -2.96 -17.73 19.41
N LEU A 283 -2.90 -17.91 18.08
CA LEU A 283 -2.23 -16.97 17.19
C LEU A 283 -2.97 -15.63 17.09
N GLU A 284 -4.31 -15.66 17.13
CA GLU A 284 -5.13 -14.44 17.20
C GLU A 284 -4.75 -13.61 18.42
N GLN A 285 -4.76 -14.23 19.59
CA GLN A 285 -4.55 -13.58 20.88
C GLN A 285 -3.10 -13.12 21.08
N SER A 286 -2.13 -13.91 20.64
CA SER A 286 -0.71 -13.64 20.89
C SER A 286 -0.12 -12.60 19.94
N ILE A 287 -0.57 -12.57 18.68
CA ILE A 287 0.11 -11.81 17.62
C ILE A 287 -0.87 -11.03 16.74
N ILE A 288 -1.86 -11.70 16.13
CA ILE A 288 -2.66 -11.08 15.06
C ILE A 288 -3.46 -9.91 15.60
N LYS A 289 -4.24 -10.10 16.67
CA LYS A 289 -5.03 -9.02 17.27
C LYS A 289 -4.14 -7.87 17.76
N PRO A 290 -3.10 -8.11 18.58
CA PRO A 290 -2.21 -7.05 19.02
C PRO A 290 -1.67 -6.16 17.89
N VAL A 291 -1.21 -6.78 16.80
CA VAL A 291 -0.63 -6.08 15.65
C VAL A 291 -1.71 -5.37 14.83
N VAL A 292 -2.72 -6.12 14.38
CA VAL A 292 -3.76 -5.62 13.46
C VAL A 292 -4.57 -4.53 14.11
N ASN A 293 -4.99 -4.73 15.36
CA ASN A 293 -5.83 -3.79 16.07
C ASN A 293 -5.07 -2.49 16.36
N TYR A 294 -3.81 -2.57 16.80
CA TYR A 294 -2.99 -1.38 16.99
C TYR A 294 -2.90 -0.52 15.72
N LEU A 295 -2.55 -1.13 14.58
CA LEU A 295 -2.33 -0.43 13.31
C LEU A 295 -3.62 0.19 12.76
N ILE A 296 -4.72 -0.56 12.76
CA ILE A 296 -6.02 -0.08 12.29
C ILE A 296 -6.50 1.08 13.16
N GLU A 297 -6.34 0.99 14.47
CA GLU A 297 -6.76 2.02 15.41
C GLU A 297 -5.89 3.30 15.26
N ILE A 298 -4.57 3.19 15.12
CA ILE A 298 -3.72 4.37 14.82
C ILE A 298 -4.06 4.99 13.47
N GLN A 299 -4.29 4.19 12.44
CA GLN A 299 -4.67 4.69 11.13
C GLN A 299 -6.03 5.40 11.18
N SER A 300 -7.02 4.78 11.82
CA SER A 300 -8.35 5.37 12.01
C SER A 300 -8.26 6.68 12.79
N ALA A 301 -7.35 6.79 13.77
CA ALA A 301 -7.08 8.03 14.46
C ALA A 301 -6.56 9.12 13.51
N ASN A 302 -5.54 8.81 12.70
CA ASN A 302 -4.99 9.76 11.73
C ASN A 302 -6.03 10.18 10.67
N GLU A 303 -6.81 9.24 10.14
CA GLU A 303 -7.89 9.52 9.17
C GLU A 303 -8.95 10.46 9.75
N ASN A 304 -9.32 10.27 11.03
CA ASN A 304 -10.24 11.18 11.72
C ASN A 304 -9.63 12.59 11.92
N ILE A 305 -8.33 12.71 12.20
CA ILE A 305 -7.66 14.04 12.25
C ILE A 305 -7.68 14.72 10.89
N SER A 306 -7.29 14.03 9.82
CA SER A 306 -7.30 14.60 8.47
C SER A 306 -8.70 15.06 8.06
N ALA A 307 -9.72 14.27 8.43
CA ALA A 307 -11.12 14.66 8.24
C ALA A 307 -11.51 15.88 9.08
N ALA A 308 -11.08 15.94 10.35
CA ALA A 308 -11.33 17.10 11.22
C ALA A 308 -10.71 18.38 10.66
N GLU A 309 -9.49 18.31 10.13
CA GLU A 309 -8.82 19.45 9.50
C GLU A 309 -9.49 19.91 8.22
N ALA A 310 -9.98 18.98 7.38
CA ALA A 310 -10.75 19.31 6.20
C ALA A 310 -12.07 19.99 6.59
N MET A 311 -12.80 19.43 7.56
CA MET A 311 -14.05 20.01 8.09
C MET A 311 -13.84 21.40 8.70
N TYR A 312 -12.73 21.62 9.40
CA TYR A 312 -12.36 22.92 9.93
C TYR A 312 -12.16 23.99 8.84
N LYS A 313 -11.53 23.61 7.71
CA LYS A 313 -11.36 24.52 6.55
C LYS A 313 -12.70 24.90 5.94
N GLU A 314 -13.64 23.96 5.91
CA GLU A 314 -15.02 24.17 5.43
C GLU A 314 -15.94 24.79 6.49
N THR A 315 -15.41 25.27 7.62
CA THR A 315 -16.17 25.87 8.74
C THR A 315 -17.20 24.94 9.40
N LEU A 316 -17.06 23.62 9.24
CA LEU A 316 -17.89 22.59 9.85
C LEU A 316 -17.34 22.21 11.24
N PHE A 317 -17.39 23.14 12.19
CA PHE A 317 -16.70 23.03 13.47
C PHE A 317 -17.22 21.89 14.37
N GLU A 318 -18.53 21.70 14.44
CA GLU A 318 -19.16 20.64 15.23
C GLU A 318 -18.70 19.26 14.74
N ALA A 319 -18.68 19.07 13.42
CA ALA A 319 -18.22 17.84 12.78
C ALA A 319 -16.71 17.62 13.01
N ALA A 320 -15.90 18.68 12.93
CA ALA A 320 -14.47 18.61 13.21
C ALA A 320 -14.16 18.24 14.67
N ILE A 321 -14.91 18.78 15.64
CA ILE A 321 -14.79 18.42 17.06
C ILE A 321 -15.18 16.95 17.28
N ASN A 322 -16.26 16.49 16.65
CA ASN A 322 -16.68 15.10 16.70
C ASN A 322 -15.57 14.16 16.20
N ARG A 323 -14.99 14.46 15.03
CA ARG A 323 -13.85 13.70 14.48
C ARG A 323 -12.61 13.74 15.36
N SER A 324 -12.31 14.88 15.98
CA SER A 324 -11.20 15.03 16.93
C SER A 324 -11.35 14.08 18.13
N TYR A 325 -12.56 13.95 18.68
CA TYR A 325 -12.82 13.03 19.78
C TYR A 325 -12.67 11.55 19.36
N TYR A 326 -13.26 11.16 18.23
CA TYR A 326 -13.13 9.79 17.74
C TYR A 326 -11.68 9.42 17.44
N SER A 327 -10.89 10.37 16.94
CA SER A 327 -9.45 10.19 16.80
C SER A 327 -8.78 9.82 18.13
N MET A 328 -9.06 10.55 19.21
CA MET A 328 -8.49 10.25 20.53
C MET A 328 -8.93 8.87 21.06
N MET A 329 -10.16 8.45 20.76
CA MET A 329 -10.63 7.12 21.12
C MET A 329 -9.88 6.00 20.41
N HIS A 330 -9.70 6.13 19.10
CA HIS A 330 -8.96 5.15 18.32
C HIS A 330 -7.51 5.06 18.81
N ALA A 331 -6.85 6.21 19.02
CA ALA A 331 -5.50 6.23 19.61
C ALA A 331 -5.44 5.58 21.01
N LEU A 332 -6.45 5.83 21.87
CA LEU A 332 -6.52 5.19 23.18
C LEU A 332 -6.68 3.67 23.08
N LYS A 333 -7.48 3.16 22.14
CA LYS A 333 -7.60 1.72 21.91
C LYS A 333 -6.27 1.11 21.48
N ALA A 334 -5.53 1.77 20.59
CA ALA A 334 -4.18 1.32 20.21
C ALA A 334 -3.25 1.25 21.43
N LEU A 335 -3.22 2.28 22.29
CA LEU A 335 -2.43 2.26 23.52
C LEU A 335 -2.84 1.10 24.45
N LEU A 336 -4.13 0.88 24.62
CA LEU A 336 -4.64 -0.21 25.46
C LEU A 336 -4.30 -1.59 24.90
N GLU A 337 -4.31 -1.78 23.58
CA GLU A 337 -3.88 -3.02 22.95
C GLU A 337 -2.39 -3.26 23.23
N ASN A 338 -1.54 -2.25 23.03
CA ASN A 338 -0.11 -2.33 23.34
C ASN A 338 0.17 -2.66 24.82
N LYS A 339 -0.68 -2.19 25.74
CA LYS A 339 -0.58 -2.52 27.17
C LYS A 339 -1.32 -3.79 27.59
N LYS A 340 -1.85 -4.57 26.64
CA LYS A 340 -2.65 -5.79 26.89
C LYS A 340 -3.84 -5.54 27.83
N GLN A 341 -4.43 -4.35 27.74
CA GLN A 341 -5.58 -3.89 28.54
C GLN A 341 -6.83 -3.69 27.68
N LEU A 342 -6.76 -3.89 26.36
CA LEU A 342 -7.93 -3.85 25.49
C LEU A 342 -8.63 -5.20 25.46
N SER A 343 -9.96 -5.17 25.43
CA SER A 343 -10.79 -6.38 25.38
C SER A 343 -10.64 -7.10 24.04
N ASP A 344 -11.10 -8.35 24.00
CA ASP A 344 -11.09 -9.16 22.78
C ASP A 344 -12.04 -8.62 21.71
N TRP A 345 -11.82 -9.09 20.48
CA TRP A 345 -12.74 -8.85 19.39
C TRP A 345 -14.09 -9.52 19.64
N GLU A 346 -15.17 -8.82 19.30
CA GLU A 346 -16.52 -9.38 19.34
C GLU A 346 -16.65 -10.51 18.31
N PRO A 347 -17.37 -11.61 18.59
CA PRO A 347 -17.56 -12.69 17.63
C PRO A 347 -18.02 -12.20 16.25
N GLY A 348 -17.22 -12.52 15.23
CA GLY A 348 -17.49 -12.18 13.83
C GLY A 348 -17.19 -10.73 13.46
N LYS A 349 -16.48 -9.97 14.31
CA LYS A 349 -16.11 -8.58 14.04
C LYS A 349 -14.71 -8.28 14.56
N LEU A 350 -13.87 -7.69 13.72
CA LEU A 350 -12.58 -7.10 14.13
C LEU A 350 -12.78 -5.77 14.86
N ASN A 351 -13.60 -5.78 15.91
CA ASN A 351 -13.86 -4.63 16.75
C ASN A 351 -14.10 -5.09 18.17
N VAL A 352 -13.75 -4.23 19.12
CA VAL A 352 -13.91 -4.49 20.56
C VAL A 352 -15.22 -3.91 21.07
N SER A 353 -15.81 -4.54 22.09
CA SER A 353 -17.09 -4.12 22.70
C SER A 353 -16.95 -2.93 23.67
N GLU A 354 -15.82 -2.20 23.64
CA GLU A 354 -15.50 -1.12 24.57
C GLU A 354 -16.31 0.14 24.28
N ASN A 355 -17.16 0.53 25.24
CA ASN A 355 -17.90 1.80 25.17
C ASN A 355 -17.07 2.98 25.72
N HIS A 356 -17.54 4.22 25.46
CA HIS A 356 -16.88 5.46 25.89
C HIS A 356 -16.51 5.50 27.38
N LYS A 357 -17.38 5.00 28.26
CA LYS A 357 -17.18 5.01 29.71
C LYS A 357 -16.13 3.98 30.13
N ALA A 358 -16.10 2.83 29.46
CA ALA A 358 -15.09 1.80 29.70
C ALA A 358 -13.70 2.30 29.30
N LEU A 359 -13.57 2.90 28.11
CA LEU A 359 -12.32 3.49 27.65
C LEU A 359 -11.81 4.61 28.57
N GLU A 360 -12.70 5.51 29.03
CA GLU A 360 -12.29 6.56 29.97
C GLU A 360 -11.76 6.00 31.30
N ARG A 361 -12.41 4.96 31.85
CA ARG A 361 -11.89 4.30 33.07
C ARG A 361 -10.52 3.67 32.83
N LYS A 362 -10.32 3.04 31.67
CA LYS A 362 -9.02 2.46 31.30
C LYS A 362 -7.95 3.54 31.10
N LEU A 363 -8.28 4.70 30.52
CA LEU A 363 -7.37 5.85 30.43
C LEU A 363 -6.97 6.37 31.82
N ILE A 364 -7.90 6.46 32.76
CA ILE A 364 -7.59 6.84 34.15
C ILE A 364 -6.68 5.80 34.81
N ASN A 365 -6.89 4.51 34.53
CA ASN A 365 -6.01 3.44 35.01
C ASN A 365 -4.58 3.59 34.45
N LEU A 366 -4.43 3.81 33.14
CA LEU A 366 -3.13 4.08 32.52
C LEU A 366 -2.39 5.26 33.18
N TYR A 367 -3.13 6.33 33.54
CA TYR A 367 -2.56 7.43 34.30
C TYR A 367 -2.12 7.01 35.71
N SER A 368 -2.96 6.26 36.44
CA SER A 368 -2.63 5.78 37.79
C SER A 368 -1.40 4.86 37.82
N GLN A 369 -1.13 4.18 36.70
CA GLN A 369 0.05 3.34 36.48
C GLN A 369 1.29 4.14 36.04
N GLY A 370 1.16 5.46 35.85
CA GLY A 370 2.25 6.32 35.37
C GLY A 370 2.58 6.17 33.88
N ILE A 371 1.74 5.48 33.10
CA ILE A 371 1.97 5.22 31.67
C ILE A 371 1.70 6.47 30.83
N ILE A 372 0.68 7.27 31.21
CA ILE A 372 0.31 8.50 30.51
C ILE A 372 0.13 9.65 31.52
N LYS A 373 0.50 10.87 31.14
CA LYS A 373 0.41 12.03 32.03
C LYS A 373 -1.05 12.47 32.23
N ASN A 374 -1.33 13.04 33.40
CA ASN A 374 -2.66 13.57 33.74
C ASN A 374 -3.15 14.65 32.75
N SER A 375 -2.24 15.42 32.14
CA SER A 375 -2.60 16.42 31.12
C SER A 375 -3.38 15.81 29.96
N PHE A 376 -2.99 14.61 29.49
CA PHE A 376 -3.68 13.91 28.41
C PHE A 376 -5.05 13.37 28.82
N VAL A 377 -5.22 13.02 30.11
CA VAL A 377 -6.54 12.66 30.67
C VAL A 377 -7.45 13.88 30.67
N SER A 378 -6.95 15.04 31.10
CA SER A 378 -7.68 16.30 31.07
C SER A 378 -8.06 16.71 29.65
N ASP A 379 -7.14 16.60 28.69
CA ASP A 379 -7.39 16.90 27.28
C ASP A 379 -8.44 15.97 26.68
N PHE A 380 -8.38 14.67 26.98
CA PHE A 380 -9.38 13.69 26.53
C PHE A 380 -10.78 14.03 27.06
N LYS A 381 -10.88 14.39 28.35
CA LYS A 381 -12.15 14.81 28.97
C LYS A 381 -12.68 16.11 28.38
N TYR A 382 -11.79 17.07 28.11
CA TYR A 382 -12.16 18.33 27.47
C TYR A 382 -12.76 18.11 26.08
N VAL A 383 -12.06 17.39 25.21
CA VAL A 383 -12.54 17.13 23.84
C VAL A 383 -13.81 16.28 23.85
N LYS A 384 -13.95 15.32 24.78
CA LYS A 384 -15.20 14.57 24.99
C LYS A 384 -16.37 15.48 25.34
N GLN A 385 -16.17 16.44 26.26
CA GLN A 385 -17.21 17.39 26.65
C GLN A 385 -17.62 18.28 25.47
N LYS A 386 -16.65 18.79 24.70
CA LYS A 386 -16.91 19.58 23.49
C LYS A 386 -17.67 18.76 22.44
N ARG A 387 -17.31 17.49 22.23
CA ARG A 387 -18.04 16.57 21.34
C ARG A 387 -19.48 16.37 21.79
N TRP A 388 -19.73 16.21 23.09
CA TRP A 388 -21.09 16.07 23.61
C TRP A 388 -21.91 17.35 23.35
N ILE A 389 -21.34 18.53 23.55
CA ILE A 389 -22.01 19.81 23.24
C ILE A 389 -22.34 19.91 21.74
N ALA A 390 -21.42 19.46 20.87
CA ALA A 390 -21.58 19.45 19.41
C ALA A 390 -22.69 18.49 18.94
N ASP A 391 -22.68 17.24 19.41
CA ASP A 391 -23.65 16.22 18.97
C ASP A 391 -25.10 16.59 19.35
N TYR A 392 -25.29 17.31 20.46
CA TYR A 392 -26.61 17.71 20.94
C TYR A 392 -26.98 19.16 20.59
N ASN A 393 -26.21 19.81 19.70
CA ASN A 393 -26.41 21.20 19.26
C ASN A 393 -26.65 22.18 20.42
N ILE A 394 -25.91 21.99 21.51
CA ILE A 394 -26.11 22.76 22.75
C ILE A 394 -25.52 24.18 22.60
N SER A 395 -24.52 24.36 21.73
CA SER A 395 -23.87 25.65 21.45
C SER A 395 -23.20 25.63 20.09
N THR A 396 -23.03 26.81 19.48
CA THR A 396 -22.10 27.03 18.36
C THR A 396 -20.67 27.08 18.88
N PHE A 397 -19.70 26.65 18.07
CA PHE A 397 -18.28 26.69 18.43
C PHE A 397 -17.53 27.78 17.70
N SER A 398 -16.56 28.38 18.38
CA SER A 398 -15.61 29.28 17.74
C SER A 398 -14.55 28.49 16.94
N LYS A 399 -13.90 29.19 16.01
CA LYS A 399 -12.77 28.66 15.25
C LYS A 399 -11.63 28.22 16.18
N GLU A 400 -11.36 29.01 17.22
CA GLU A 400 -10.32 28.76 18.22
C GLU A 400 -10.63 27.50 19.04
N GLU A 401 -11.89 27.31 19.47
CA GLU A 401 -12.31 26.12 20.22
C GLU A 401 -12.18 24.84 19.38
N CYS A 402 -12.55 24.91 18.10
CA CYS A 402 -12.38 23.79 17.18
C CYS A 402 -10.89 23.47 16.96
N LEU A 403 -10.07 24.49 16.73
CA LEU A 403 -8.62 24.33 16.53
C LEU A 403 -7.95 23.75 17.77
N GLU A 404 -8.39 24.15 18.96
CA GLU A 404 -7.91 23.60 20.22
C GLU A 404 -8.21 22.09 20.33
N CYS A 405 -9.42 21.67 19.97
CA CYS A 405 -9.79 20.25 19.97
C CYS A 405 -8.94 19.42 19.01
N ILE A 406 -8.71 19.93 17.78
CA ILE A 406 -7.85 19.27 16.79
C ILE A 406 -6.41 19.17 17.33
N THR A 407 -5.91 20.25 17.93
CA THR A 407 -4.54 20.31 18.46
C THR A 407 -4.34 19.32 19.60
N LYS A 408 -5.27 19.27 20.56
CA LYS A 408 -5.24 18.30 21.67
C LYS A 408 -5.30 16.87 21.17
N ALA A 409 -6.14 16.58 20.17
CA ALA A 409 -6.25 15.25 19.59
C ALA A 409 -4.95 14.82 18.89
N LYS A 410 -4.31 15.70 18.11
CA LYS A 410 -2.99 15.44 17.49
C LYS A 410 -1.90 15.17 18.53
N VAL A 411 -1.83 16.01 19.56
CA VAL A 411 -0.84 15.89 20.64
C VAL A 411 -1.04 14.57 21.40
N PHE A 412 -2.29 14.16 21.62
CA PHE A 412 -2.61 12.88 22.25
C PHE A 412 -2.18 11.67 21.39
N ILE A 413 -2.44 11.69 20.07
CA ILE A 413 -1.97 10.63 19.15
C ILE A 413 -0.45 10.51 19.18
N ASN A 414 0.26 11.65 19.15
CA ASN A 414 1.72 11.64 19.18
C ASN A 414 2.27 11.07 20.49
N GLU A 415 1.65 11.36 21.62
CA GLU A 415 2.03 10.74 22.90
C GLU A 415 1.74 9.24 22.90
N VAL A 416 0.58 8.80 22.39
CA VAL A 416 0.28 7.37 22.24
C VAL A 416 1.37 6.70 21.42
N LYS A 417 1.68 7.23 20.24
CA LYS A 417 2.75 6.71 19.36
C LYS A 417 4.07 6.63 20.12
N LYS A 418 4.49 7.70 20.81
CA LYS A 418 5.72 7.72 21.62
C LYS A 418 5.77 6.67 22.74
N ILE A 419 4.64 6.29 23.32
CA ILE A 419 4.57 5.28 24.39
C ILE A 419 4.60 3.84 23.84
N SER A 420 4.21 3.66 22.57
CA SER A 420 3.87 2.35 22.00
C SER A 420 4.64 1.97 20.74
N LEU A 421 5.42 2.90 20.19
CA LEU A 421 6.43 2.74 19.15
C LEU A 421 7.76 3.20 19.71
#